data_AF-A0A9D5HPL9-F1
#
_entry.id   AF-A0A9D5HPL9-F1
#
_cell.length_a   1.000
_cell.length_b   1.000
_cell.length_c   1.000
_cell.angle_alpha   90.00
_cell.angle_beta   90.00
_cell.angle_gamma   90.00
#
_symmetry.space_group_name_H-M   'P 1'
#
loop_
_entity.id
_entity.type
_entity.pdbx_description
1 polymer ?
#
loop_
_entity_poly.entity_id
_entity_poly.type
_entity_poly.pdbx_seq_one_letter_code
_entity_poly.pdbx_strand_id
1 'polypeptide(L)'
;MWRGSGEPADSFYAVRPECSDVTKTRFKIKAGRTLSVRRWHAAFSPDGCLDISQTLGRIQRGGVHPSIRGEVWEFLLGCFDPRSSFDELRTTETTKEEVGLDVLRTDRTLVFYEKQENLSKLWDILAVYAWIDKDVGYCQGMSDLCSPMIILLEDEADAFWCFERLMRRLRGNFRCTETSVGVENQLQSLASITRVLYPKLHQHLETLGGGDYLFAFRMFMVLFRRELSFGDSLYLWEMMWALEYDPGIFSMYEEPGFTGEK
;
A
#
# COMPACT_ATOMS: atom_id res chain seq x y z
N MET A 1 28.21 21.35 -4.80
CA MET A 1 28.38 21.23 -3.34
C MET A 1 26.97 21.11 -2.74
N TRP A 2 26.42 19.88 -2.69
CA TRP A 2 25.07 19.62 -2.18
C TRP A 2 25.13 19.38 -0.67
N ARG A 3 25.02 20.44 0.13
CA ARG A 3 24.66 20.35 1.55
C ARG A 3 23.29 21.03 1.71
N GLY A 4 22.23 20.32 1.34
CA GLY A 4 20.85 20.80 1.48
C GLY A 4 20.10 19.94 2.50
N SER A 5 19.53 20.58 3.52
CA SER A 5 18.62 19.99 4.49
C SER A 5 17.47 19.26 3.79
N GLY A 6 17.19 18.02 4.22
CA GLY A 6 16.26 17.13 3.52
C GLY A 6 14.86 17.72 3.31
N GLU A 7 14.38 17.62 2.08
CA GLU A 7 13.05 18.06 1.67
C GLU A 7 11.97 17.14 2.27
N PRO A 8 10.85 17.69 2.79
CA PRO A 8 9.71 16.89 3.21
C PRO A 8 9.13 16.14 2.00
N ALA A 9 8.78 14.86 2.15
CA ALA A 9 8.19 14.12 1.03
C ALA A 9 6.83 14.67 0.57
N ASP A 10 6.12 15.40 1.42
CA ASP A 10 4.85 16.05 1.09
C ASP A 10 5.01 17.16 0.02
N SER A 11 6.23 17.64 -0.27
CA SER A 11 6.45 18.55 -1.40
C SER A 11 6.16 17.91 -2.76
N PHE A 12 6.18 16.58 -2.85
CA PHE A 12 5.86 15.81 -4.05
C PHE A 12 4.38 15.45 -4.16
N TYR A 13 3.61 15.57 -3.07
CA TYR A 13 2.19 15.22 -3.01
C TYR A 13 1.39 16.45 -2.60
N ALA A 14 1.05 17.27 -3.58
CA ALA A 14 0.39 18.54 -3.34
C ALA A 14 -0.95 18.35 -2.62
N VAL A 15 -1.04 18.92 -1.43
CA VAL A 15 -2.27 19.09 -0.65
C VAL A 15 -2.96 20.37 -1.10
N ARG A 16 -4.29 20.34 -1.17
CA ARG A 16 -5.09 21.50 -1.55
C ARG A 16 -4.88 22.65 -0.56
N PRO A 17 -4.72 23.91 -1.02
CA PRO A 17 -4.39 25.04 -0.15
C PRO A 17 -5.38 25.28 1.00
N GLU A 18 -6.65 24.94 0.81
CA GLU A 18 -7.73 25.05 1.80
C GLU A 18 -7.68 23.97 2.91
N CYS A 19 -6.92 22.90 2.71
CA CYS A 19 -6.79 21.80 3.67
C CYS A 19 -5.61 22.05 4.62
N SER A 20 -5.84 22.78 5.71
CA SER A 20 -4.80 23.16 6.68
C SER A 20 -4.58 22.15 7.81
N ASP A 21 -5.55 21.27 8.08
CA ASP A 21 -5.52 20.26 9.16
C ASP A 21 -5.07 18.87 8.67
N VAL A 22 -4.05 18.83 7.80
CA VAL A 22 -3.50 17.58 7.27
C VAL A 22 -2.26 17.18 8.06
N THR A 23 -2.17 15.90 8.41
CA THR A 23 -1.00 15.33 9.08
C THR A 23 0.24 15.54 8.22
N LYS A 24 1.23 16.26 8.76
CA LYS A 24 2.50 16.54 8.08
C LYS A 24 3.45 15.36 8.17
N THR A 25 4.15 15.07 7.08
CA THR A 25 5.15 14.01 7.02
C THR A 25 6.31 14.23 7.98
N ARG A 26 6.70 13.15 8.66
CA ARG A 26 7.94 13.09 9.44
C ARG A 26 9.10 12.58 8.59
N PHE A 27 8.81 11.89 7.49
CA PHE A 27 9.79 11.44 6.52
C PHE A 27 10.41 12.61 5.75
N LYS A 28 11.74 12.62 5.73
CA LYS A 28 12.54 13.64 5.04
C LYS A 28 13.45 12.95 4.03
N ILE A 29 13.37 13.39 2.78
CA ILE A 29 14.21 12.90 1.70
C ILE A 29 15.64 13.37 1.98
N LYS A 30 16.56 12.44 2.22
CA LYS A 30 17.96 12.76 2.55
C LYS A 30 18.89 12.24 1.47
N ALA A 31 19.59 13.15 0.81
CA ALA A 31 20.60 12.81 -0.18
C ALA A 31 21.63 11.81 0.39
N GLY A 32 21.85 10.72 -0.34
CA GLY A 32 22.75 9.63 0.05
C GLY A 32 22.16 8.58 0.99
N ARG A 33 20.98 8.83 1.58
CA ARG A 33 20.24 7.87 2.43
C ARG A 33 19.08 7.21 1.68
N THR A 34 18.29 7.97 0.93
CA THR A 34 17.22 7.44 0.06
C THR A 34 17.81 6.75 -1.17
N LEU A 35 17.09 5.78 -1.74
CA LEU A 35 17.39 5.25 -3.06
C LEU A 35 17.13 6.34 -4.11
N SER A 36 18.19 6.81 -4.76
CA SER A 36 18.10 7.86 -5.78
C SER A 36 17.98 7.26 -7.18
N VAL A 37 17.40 8.04 -8.11
CA VAL A 37 17.31 7.73 -9.56
C VAL A 37 18.62 7.16 -10.10
N ARG A 38 19.74 7.87 -9.87
CA ARG A 38 21.07 7.45 -10.35
C ARG A 38 21.48 6.07 -9.84
N ARG A 39 21.13 5.74 -8.60
CA ARG A 39 21.49 4.46 -7.97
C ARG A 39 20.55 3.34 -8.39
N TRP A 40 19.28 3.67 -8.62
CA TRP A 40 18.30 2.74 -9.18
C TRP A 40 18.74 2.25 -10.57
N HIS A 41 19.00 3.16 -11.51
CA HIS A 41 19.45 2.74 -12.85
C HIS A 41 20.84 2.07 -12.85
N ALA A 42 21.71 2.40 -11.90
CA ALA A 42 23.00 1.73 -11.75
C ALA A 42 22.91 0.33 -11.11
N ALA A 43 21.74 -0.07 -10.59
CA ALA A 43 21.52 -1.40 -10.03
C ALA A 43 21.20 -2.45 -11.10
N PHE A 44 20.94 -2.03 -12.34
CA PHE A 44 20.75 -2.93 -13.47
C PHE A 44 22.10 -3.31 -14.09
N SER A 45 22.29 -4.59 -14.38
CA SER A 45 23.41 -5.08 -15.17
C SER A 45 23.30 -4.57 -16.62
N PRO A 46 24.39 -4.62 -17.42
CA PRO A 46 24.33 -4.33 -18.85
C PRO A 46 23.30 -5.18 -19.61
N ASP A 47 22.98 -6.37 -19.08
CA ASP A 47 22.01 -7.31 -19.62
C ASP A 47 20.56 -7.03 -19.15
N GLY A 48 20.35 -5.96 -18.36
CA GLY A 48 19.03 -5.54 -17.89
C GLY A 48 18.54 -6.25 -16.61
N CYS A 49 19.37 -7.07 -15.97
CA CYS A 49 19.01 -7.76 -14.74
C CYS A 49 19.26 -6.88 -13.50
N LEU A 50 18.28 -6.76 -12.60
CA LEU A 50 18.39 -5.96 -11.38
C LEU A 50 19.15 -6.72 -10.27
N ASP A 51 20.26 -6.15 -9.76
CA ASP A 51 20.85 -6.57 -8.48
C ASP A 51 20.06 -5.96 -7.31
N ILE A 52 19.00 -6.66 -6.92
CA ILE A 52 18.04 -6.19 -5.91
C ILE A 52 18.64 -6.15 -4.49
N SER A 53 19.67 -6.95 -4.22
CA SER A 53 20.21 -7.18 -2.87
C SER A 53 20.75 -5.90 -2.20
N GLN A 54 21.53 -5.09 -2.93
CA GLN A 54 22.05 -3.81 -2.44
C GLN A 54 20.98 -2.72 -2.38
N THR A 55 19.93 -2.87 -3.20
CA THR A 55 18.83 -1.92 -3.33
C THR A 55 17.88 -2.03 -2.12
N LEU A 56 17.52 -3.26 -1.73
CA LEU A 56 16.66 -3.55 -0.57
C LEU A 56 17.20 -2.96 0.73
N GLY A 57 18.49 -3.17 1.03
CA GLY A 57 19.08 -2.65 2.26
C GLY A 57 19.06 -1.12 2.37
N ARG A 58 18.95 -0.41 1.24
CA ARG A 58 18.78 1.06 1.25
C ARG A 58 17.33 1.48 1.40
N ILE A 59 16.42 0.80 0.72
CA ILE A 59 14.98 1.02 0.90
C ILE A 59 14.61 0.84 2.38
N GLN A 60 15.07 -0.24 3.01
CA GLN A 60 14.86 -0.51 4.44
C GLN A 60 15.41 0.58 5.38
N ARG A 61 16.50 1.28 5.02
CA ARG A 61 17.15 2.28 5.90
C ARG A 61 16.78 3.73 5.60
N GLY A 62 16.20 3.99 4.43
CA GLY A 62 16.08 5.34 3.91
C GLY A 62 14.98 5.57 2.89
N GLY A 63 14.26 4.55 2.43
CA GLY A 63 13.12 4.67 1.54
C GLY A 63 13.49 4.99 0.09
N VAL A 64 12.47 5.09 -0.76
CA VAL A 64 12.60 5.37 -2.19
C VAL A 64 12.39 6.86 -2.46
N HIS A 65 13.19 7.42 -3.37
CA HIS A 65 12.95 8.79 -3.83
C HIS A 65 11.61 8.87 -4.60
N PRO A 66 10.74 9.88 -4.37
CA PRO A 66 9.39 9.91 -4.93
C PRO A 66 9.32 9.74 -6.45
N SER A 67 10.28 10.31 -7.18
CA SER A 67 10.31 10.28 -8.66
C SER A 67 10.54 8.92 -9.29
N ILE A 68 10.92 7.88 -8.53
CA ILE A 68 11.15 6.52 -9.04
C ILE A 68 10.28 5.48 -8.33
N ARG A 69 9.29 5.93 -7.56
CA ARG A 69 8.44 5.02 -6.80
C ARG A 69 7.65 4.09 -7.70
N GLY A 70 7.05 4.61 -8.77
CA GLY A 70 6.33 3.80 -9.76
C GLY A 70 7.20 2.65 -10.27
N GLU A 71 8.33 3.00 -10.90
CA GLU A 71 9.30 2.01 -11.41
C GLU A 71 9.76 1.01 -10.34
N VAL A 72 10.07 1.44 -9.12
CA VAL A 72 10.58 0.55 -8.07
C VAL A 72 9.49 -0.38 -7.54
N TRP A 73 8.26 0.10 -7.41
CA TRP A 73 7.14 -0.66 -6.87
C TRP A 73 6.73 -1.81 -7.78
N GLU A 74 6.85 -1.65 -9.10
CA GLU A 74 6.68 -2.75 -10.06
C GLU A 74 7.55 -3.97 -9.73
N PHE A 75 8.80 -3.76 -9.28
CA PHE A 75 9.71 -4.84 -8.88
C PHE A 75 9.48 -5.35 -7.45
N LEU A 76 9.14 -4.47 -6.50
CA LEU A 76 8.86 -4.87 -5.11
C LEU A 76 7.58 -5.70 -4.98
N LEU A 77 6.62 -5.43 -5.87
CA LEU A 77 5.34 -6.13 -5.93
C LEU A 77 5.38 -7.27 -6.96
N GLY A 78 6.24 -7.21 -7.98
CA GLY A 78 6.57 -8.32 -8.90
C GLY A 78 5.73 -8.37 -10.18
N CYS A 79 5.27 -7.22 -10.69
CA CYS A 79 4.01 -7.03 -11.42
C CYS A 79 3.80 -7.59 -12.86
N PHE A 80 4.67 -8.38 -13.49
CA PHE A 80 4.56 -8.63 -14.94
C PHE A 80 3.94 -10.00 -15.39
N ASP A 81 2.91 -9.94 -16.25
CA ASP A 81 2.53 -10.90 -17.33
C ASP A 81 1.87 -10.10 -18.50
N PRO A 82 2.40 -10.15 -19.75
CA PRO A 82 1.97 -9.29 -20.86
C PRO A 82 0.71 -9.72 -21.63
N ARG A 83 -0.17 -10.59 -21.08
CA ARG A 83 -1.29 -11.18 -21.87
C ARG A 83 -2.72 -10.86 -21.41
N SER A 84 -2.92 -9.82 -20.62
CA SER A 84 -4.26 -9.47 -20.14
C SER A 84 -4.82 -8.23 -20.84
N SER A 85 -5.90 -8.39 -21.60
CA SER A 85 -6.62 -7.28 -22.24
C SER A 85 -7.77 -6.80 -21.37
N PHE A 86 -7.78 -5.50 -21.08
CA PHE A 86 -8.90 -4.75 -20.52
C PHE A 86 -9.97 -4.56 -21.59
N ASP A 87 -10.88 -5.51 -21.74
CA ASP A 87 -12.17 -5.25 -22.39
C ASP A 87 -13.22 -6.26 -21.92
N GLU A 88 -14.41 -5.72 -21.63
CA GLU A 88 -15.64 -6.38 -21.14
C GLU A 88 -15.73 -6.71 -19.64
N LEU A 89 -16.13 -5.73 -18.80
CA LEU A 89 -16.52 -6.00 -17.41
C LEU A 89 -17.84 -5.34 -16.99
N ARG A 90 -18.82 -6.18 -16.62
CA ARG A 90 -20.08 -5.80 -15.94
C ARG A 90 -19.96 -6.12 -14.45
N THR A 91 -19.76 -5.12 -13.62
CA THR A 91 -19.88 -5.20 -12.15
C THR A 91 -21.34 -5.23 -11.68
N THR A 92 -21.61 -5.92 -10.56
CA THR A 92 -22.92 -5.96 -9.88
C THR A 92 -23.31 -4.59 -9.32
N GLU A 93 -24.60 -4.27 -9.28
CA GLU A 93 -25.11 -2.93 -8.93
C GLU A 93 -24.72 -2.48 -7.52
N THR A 94 -24.72 -3.40 -6.55
CA THR A 94 -24.32 -3.15 -5.16
C THR A 94 -22.85 -2.76 -5.00
N THR A 95 -21.94 -3.42 -5.73
CA THR A 95 -20.50 -3.12 -5.70
C THR A 95 -20.20 -1.75 -6.31
N LYS A 96 -20.99 -1.31 -7.30
CA LYS A 96 -20.82 0.01 -7.93
C LYS A 96 -21.13 1.16 -6.97
N GLU A 97 -22.14 1.01 -6.12
CA GLU A 97 -22.53 2.02 -5.14
C GLU A 97 -21.48 2.18 -4.05
N GLU A 98 -20.97 1.08 -3.50
CA GLU A 98 -19.93 1.09 -2.45
C GLU A 98 -18.61 1.68 -2.95
N VAL A 99 -18.16 1.24 -4.14
CA VAL A 99 -16.95 1.78 -4.79
C VAL A 99 -17.14 3.27 -5.09
N GLY A 100 -18.27 3.66 -5.68
CA GLY A 100 -18.53 5.07 -6.03
C GLY A 100 -18.54 5.99 -4.81
N LEU A 101 -19.15 5.54 -3.72
CA LEU A 101 -19.18 6.27 -2.46
C LEU A 101 -17.78 6.46 -1.88
N ASP A 102 -16.94 5.43 -1.87
CA ASP A 102 -15.58 5.52 -1.32
C ASP A 102 -14.61 6.28 -2.22
N VAL A 103 -14.64 6.05 -3.54
CA VAL A 103 -13.85 6.80 -4.53
C VAL A 103 -14.05 8.30 -4.33
N LEU A 104 -15.32 8.72 -4.16
CA LEU A 104 -15.61 10.11 -3.94
C LEU A 104 -14.99 10.61 -2.63
N ARG A 105 -14.81 9.80 -1.59
CA ARG A 105 -14.30 10.21 -0.25
C ARG A 105 -12.79 10.06 -0.11
N THR A 106 -12.13 9.29 -0.97
CA THR A 106 -10.70 8.96 -0.88
C THR A 106 -9.82 10.19 -1.10
N ASP A 107 -8.90 10.43 -0.16
CA ASP A 107 -7.80 11.40 -0.25
C ASP A 107 -8.16 12.76 -0.88
N ARG A 108 -9.37 13.28 -0.59
CA ARG A 108 -9.89 14.56 -1.13
C ARG A 108 -8.98 15.76 -0.86
N THR A 109 -8.11 15.66 0.14
CA THR A 109 -7.15 16.71 0.48
C THR A 109 -6.01 16.80 -0.53
N LEU A 110 -5.80 15.80 -1.38
CA LEU A 110 -4.79 15.82 -2.44
C LEU A 110 -5.33 16.52 -3.69
N VAL A 111 -4.50 17.37 -4.30
CA VAL A 111 -4.78 18.06 -5.57
C VAL A 111 -4.99 17.05 -6.70
N PHE A 112 -4.35 15.87 -6.61
CA PHE A 112 -4.49 14.80 -7.60
C PHE A 112 -5.96 14.44 -7.90
N TYR A 113 -6.81 14.40 -6.88
CA TYR A 113 -8.23 14.04 -7.01
C TYR A 113 -9.15 15.20 -7.42
N GLU A 114 -8.60 16.35 -7.81
CA GLU A 114 -9.40 17.41 -8.47
C GLU A 114 -9.79 17.02 -9.89
N LYS A 115 -8.99 16.17 -10.55
CA LYS A 115 -9.26 15.71 -11.90
C LYS A 115 -10.24 14.54 -11.87
N GLN A 116 -11.35 14.68 -12.58
CA GLN A 116 -12.35 13.61 -12.71
C GLN A 116 -11.76 12.34 -13.35
N GLU A 117 -10.78 12.48 -14.24
CA GLU A 117 -10.04 11.36 -14.83
C GLU A 117 -9.39 10.46 -13.78
N ASN A 118 -8.79 11.05 -12.73
CA ASN A 118 -8.13 10.30 -11.67
C ASN A 118 -9.14 9.58 -10.75
N LEU A 119 -10.33 10.14 -10.57
CA LEU A 119 -11.43 9.47 -9.89
C LEU A 119 -11.98 8.30 -10.73
N SER A 120 -12.04 8.46 -12.06
CA SER A 120 -12.40 7.36 -12.96
C SER A 120 -11.40 6.22 -12.84
N LYS A 121 -10.10 6.50 -12.99
CA LYS A 121 -9.03 5.50 -12.83
C LYS A 121 -9.13 4.73 -11.52
N LEU A 122 -9.39 5.43 -10.40
CA LEU A 122 -9.57 4.77 -9.10
C LEU A 122 -10.79 3.82 -9.12
N TRP A 123 -11.90 4.28 -9.69
CA TRP A 123 -13.13 3.48 -9.79
C TRP A 123 -12.93 2.26 -10.69
N ASP A 124 -12.31 2.44 -11.86
CA ASP A 124 -12.08 1.40 -12.86
C ASP A 124 -11.23 0.26 -12.28
N ILE A 125 -10.10 0.59 -11.64
CA ILE A 125 -9.22 -0.40 -11.00
C ILE A 125 -9.94 -1.17 -9.88
N LEU A 126 -10.70 -0.49 -9.01
CA LEU A 126 -11.42 -1.12 -7.91
C LEU A 126 -12.55 -2.04 -8.43
N ALA A 127 -13.25 -1.60 -9.48
CA ALA A 127 -14.31 -2.38 -10.11
C ALA A 127 -13.75 -3.65 -10.77
N VAL A 128 -12.61 -3.54 -11.45
CA VAL A 128 -11.92 -4.68 -12.08
C VAL A 128 -11.44 -5.66 -11.02
N TYR A 129 -10.83 -5.18 -9.94
CA TYR A 129 -10.37 -6.03 -8.85
C TYR A 129 -11.50 -6.83 -8.21
N ALA A 130 -12.62 -6.15 -7.89
CA ALA A 130 -13.78 -6.78 -7.28
C ALA A 130 -14.42 -7.88 -8.16
N TRP A 131 -14.22 -7.81 -9.47
CA TRP A 131 -14.66 -8.86 -10.39
C TRP A 131 -13.69 -10.04 -10.45
N ILE A 132 -12.38 -9.78 -10.38
CA ILE A 132 -11.33 -10.81 -10.43
C ILE A 132 -11.34 -11.65 -9.16
N ASP A 133 -11.26 -11.02 -7.99
CA ASP A 133 -11.29 -11.73 -6.70
C ASP A 133 -12.70 -11.70 -6.12
N LYS A 134 -13.56 -12.62 -6.55
CA LYS A 134 -14.95 -12.69 -6.07
C LYS A 134 -15.09 -13.13 -4.62
N ASP A 135 -14.09 -13.80 -4.05
CA ASP A 135 -14.15 -14.25 -2.66
C ASP A 135 -13.98 -13.07 -1.70
N VAL A 136 -13.22 -12.06 -2.10
CA VAL A 136 -13.06 -10.82 -1.34
C VAL A 136 -13.99 -9.71 -1.84
N GLY A 137 -14.15 -9.59 -3.16
CA GLY A 137 -14.89 -8.52 -3.81
C GLY A 137 -14.30 -7.15 -3.52
N TYR A 138 -15.18 -6.14 -3.43
CA TYR A 138 -14.82 -4.83 -2.89
C TYR A 138 -15.18 -4.77 -1.40
N CYS A 139 -14.27 -4.22 -0.60
CA CYS A 139 -14.53 -3.90 0.80
C CYS A 139 -14.11 -2.46 1.07
N GLN A 140 -14.84 -1.80 1.96
CA GLN A 140 -14.53 -0.44 2.40
C GLN A 140 -13.07 -0.34 2.89
N GLY A 141 -12.35 0.65 2.37
CA GLY A 141 -10.93 0.87 2.67
C GLY A 141 -9.97 0.40 1.57
N MET A 142 -10.42 -0.42 0.61
CA MET A 142 -9.59 -0.78 -0.55
C MET A 142 -9.23 0.44 -1.41
N SER A 143 -10.11 1.44 -1.48
CA SER A 143 -9.82 2.69 -2.19
C SER A 143 -8.64 3.45 -1.59
N ASP A 144 -8.44 3.37 -0.26
CA ASP A 144 -7.29 3.96 0.42
C ASP A 144 -5.98 3.25 0.10
N LEU A 145 -6.05 1.95 -0.20
CA LEU A 145 -4.91 1.14 -0.64
C LEU A 145 -4.58 1.34 -2.13
N CYS A 146 -5.61 1.55 -2.95
CA CYS A 146 -5.47 1.80 -4.39
C CYS A 146 -5.00 3.22 -4.70
N SER A 147 -5.37 4.21 -3.87
CA SER A 147 -4.99 5.62 -4.05
C SER A 147 -3.49 5.85 -4.31
N PRO A 148 -2.57 5.28 -3.50
CA PRO A 148 -1.15 5.34 -3.80
C PRO A 148 -0.74 4.77 -5.16
N MET A 149 -1.38 3.70 -5.64
CA MET A 149 -1.01 3.06 -6.91
C MET A 149 -1.25 4.01 -8.08
N ILE A 150 -2.44 4.62 -8.14
CA ILE A 150 -2.80 5.51 -9.23
C ILE A 150 -2.06 6.86 -9.18
N ILE A 151 -1.60 7.27 -8.00
CA ILE A 151 -0.81 8.50 -7.84
C ILE A 151 0.62 8.28 -8.31
N LEU A 152 1.16 7.07 -8.13
CA LEU A 152 2.57 6.76 -8.38
C LEU A 152 2.83 6.18 -9.78
N LEU A 153 1.83 5.52 -10.38
CA LEU A 153 1.95 4.82 -11.65
C LEU A 153 1.13 5.58 -12.70
N GLU A 154 1.77 5.95 -13.81
CA GLU A 154 1.12 6.72 -14.88
C GLU A 154 0.12 5.86 -15.67
N ASP A 155 0.54 4.62 -15.95
CA ASP A 155 -0.26 3.62 -16.64
C ASP A 155 -1.27 2.94 -15.70
N GLU A 156 -2.50 2.81 -16.18
CA GLU A 156 -3.61 2.29 -15.40
C GLU A 156 -3.53 0.78 -15.20
N ALA A 157 -2.99 0.03 -16.17
CA ALA A 157 -2.79 -1.40 -16.04
C ALA A 157 -1.68 -1.71 -15.03
N ASP A 158 -0.59 -0.93 -15.04
CA ASP A 158 0.47 -1.07 -14.03
C ASP A 158 -0.05 -0.78 -12.62
N ALA A 159 -0.88 0.28 -12.47
CA ALA A 159 -1.55 0.59 -11.21
C ALA A 159 -2.48 -0.54 -10.75
N PHE A 160 -3.24 -1.14 -11.68
CA PHE A 160 -4.10 -2.29 -11.40
C PHE A 160 -3.28 -3.49 -10.89
N TRP A 161 -2.22 -3.89 -11.58
CA TRP A 161 -1.43 -5.07 -11.19
C TRP A 161 -0.67 -4.85 -9.88
N CYS A 162 -0.17 -3.64 -9.63
CA CYS A 162 0.41 -3.30 -8.33
C CYS A 162 -0.63 -3.40 -7.21
N PHE A 163 -1.85 -2.89 -7.44
CA PHE A 163 -2.94 -2.98 -6.49
C PHE A 163 -3.37 -4.43 -6.22
N GLU A 164 -3.57 -5.24 -7.28
CA GLU A 164 -3.96 -6.65 -7.17
C GLU A 164 -2.96 -7.44 -6.31
N ARG A 165 -1.66 -7.19 -6.50
CA ARG A 165 -0.62 -7.88 -5.72
C ARG A 165 -0.53 -7.43 -4.28
N LEU A 166 -0.74 -6.15 -4.01
CA LEU A 166 -0.92 -5.66 -2.65
C LEU A 166 -2.12 -6.38 -1.99
N MET A 167 -3.22 -6.50 -2.72
CA MET A 167 -4.42 -7.17 -2.24
C MET A 167 -4.24 -8.66 -2.03
N ARG A 168 -3.40 -9.37 -2.79
CA ARG A 168 -3.05 -10.78 -2.48
C ARG A 168 -2.42 -10.94 -1.10
N ARG A 169 -1.57 -9.99 -0.69
CA ARG A 169 -0.96 -9.98 0.65
C ARG A 169 -1.96 -9.62 1.74
N LEU A 170 -2.88 -8.71 1.44
CA LEU A 170 -3.89 -8.22 2.38
C LEU A 170 -5.20 -8.99 2.34
N ARG A 171 -5.33 -9.99 1.46
CA ARG A 171 -6.56 -10.75 1.23
C ARG A 171 -7.13 -11.32 2.52
N GLY A 172 -6.25 -11.80 3.40
CA GLY A 172 -6.60 -12.29 4.73
C GLY A 172 -7.28 -11.24 5.61
N ASN A 173 -6.89 -9.97 5.52
CA ASN A 173 -7.46 -8.88 6.31
C ASN A 173 -8.91 -8.58 5.90
N PHE A 174 -9.22 -8.70 4.62
CA PHE A 174 -10.55 -8.38 4.06
C PHE A 174 -11.51 -9.58 4.03
N ARG A 175 -11.04 -10.78 4.36
CA ARG A 175 -11.93 -11.93 4.53
C ARG A 175 -12.69 -11.80 5.85
N CYS A 176 -14.00 -11.67 5.74
CA CYS A 176 -14.94 -11.83 6.85
C CYS A 176 -15.59 -13.20 6.73
N THR A 177 -15.32 -14.10 7.68
CA THR A 177 -16.07 -15.34 7.83
C THR A 177 -17.15 -15.16 8.89
N GLU A 178 -18.09 -16.10 9.00
CA GLU A 178 -19.13 -16.08 10.04
C GLU A 178 -18.53 -16.12 11.47
N THR A 179 -17.25 -16.50 11.61
CA THR A 179 -16.60 -16.80 12.90
C THR A 179 -15.35 -15.98 13.21
N SER A 180 -14.78 -15.23 12.26
CA SER A 180 -13.56 -14.44 12.49
C SER A 180 -13.46 -13.24 11.55
N VAL A 181 -12.83 -12.17 12.05
CA VAL A 181 -12.50 -10.99 11.23
C VAL A 181 -11.03 -11.04 10.83
N GLY A 182 -10.72 -10.72 9.58
CA GLY A 182 -9.40 -10.97 8.98
C GLY A 182 -8.18 -10.45 9.74
N VAL A 183 -8.29 -9.34 10.48
CA VAL A 183 -7.17 -8.75 11.25
C VAL A 183 -7.10 -9.22 12.72
N GLU A 184 -7.98 -10.12 13.16
CA GLU A 184 -8.06 -10.55 14.56
C GLU A 184 -6.73 -11.13 15.07
N ASN A 185 -6.06 -11.98 14.28
CA ASN A 185 -4.76 -12.54 14.64
C ASN A 185 -3.67 -11.46 14.80
N GLN A 186 -3.74 -10.39 14.01
CA GLN A 186 -2.80 -9.27 14.09
C GLN A 186 -3.07 -8.44 15.36
N LEU A 187 -4.34 -8.25 15.74
CA LEU A 187 -4.74 -7.60 16.98
C LEU A 187 -4.29 -8.40 18.22
N GLN A 188 -4.48 -9.73 18.20
CA GLN A 188 -4.01 -10.61 19.27
C GLN A 188 -2.47 -10.60 19.41
N SER A 189 -1.77 -10.53 18.27
CA SER A 189 -0.30 -10.39 18.25
C SER A 189 0.12 -9.04 18.86
N LEU A 190 -0.56 -7.95 18.50
CA LEU A 190 -0.32 -6.62 19.09
C LEU A 190 -0.56 -6.61 20.60
N ALA A 191 -1.65 -7.24 21.07
CA ALA A 191 -1.96 -7.37 22.48
C ALA A 191 -0.86 -8.13 23.23
N SER A 192 -0.39 -9.24 22.65
CA SER A 192 0.67 -10.08 23.24
C SER A 192 2.01 -9.35 23.31
N ILE A 193 2.41 -8.65 22.25
CA ILE A 193 3.62 -7.83 22.21
C ILE A 193 3.53 -6.70 23.25
N THR A 194 2.40 -6.01 23.32
CA THR A 194 2.19 -4.90 24.27
C THR A 194 2.20 -5.39 25.71
N ARG A 195 1.64 -6.57 25.99
CA ARG A 195 1.66 -7.19 27.32
C ARG A 195 3.09 -7.46 27.80
N VAL A 196 3.98 -7.90 26.90
CA VAL A 196 5.39 -8.20 27.23
C VAL A 196 6.21 -6.91 27.37
N LEU A 197 6.11 -6.00 26.40
CA LEU A 197 6.95 -4.79 26.37
C LEU A 197 6.46 -3.70 27.33
N TYR A 198 5.14 -3.57 27.49
CA TYR A 198 4.48 -2.50 28.25
C TYR A 198 3.33 -3.06 29.12
N PRO A 199 3.62 -3.91 30.12
CA PRO A 199 2.59 -4.59 30.90
C PRO A 199 1.62 -3.64 31.61
N LYS A 200 2.12 -2.49 32.10
CA LYS A 200 1.28 -1.46 32.74
C LYS A 200 0.28 -0.82 31.77
N LEU A 201 0.69 -0.62 30.51
CA LEU A 201 -0.19 -0.07 29.47
C LEU A 201 -1.25 -1.10 29.10
N HIS A 202 -0.85 -2.36 28.89
CA HIS A 202 -1.78 -3.44 28.58
C HIS A 202 -2.86 -3.60 29.66
N GLN A 203 -2.47 -3.66 30.94
CA GLN A 203 -3.41 -3.76 32.05
C GLN A 203 -4.37 -2.57 32.12
N HIS A 204 -3.88 -1.36 31.82
CA HIS A 204 -4.72 -0.17 31.75
C HIS A 204 -5.76 -0.27 30.62
N LEU A 205 -5.35 -0.72 29.43
CA LEU A 205 -6.26 -0.94 28.31
C LEU A 205 -7.31 -2.02 28.63
N GLU A 206 -6.90 -3.13 29.25
CA GLU A 206 -7.84 -4.17 29.71
C GLU A 206 -8.86 -3.60 30.72
N THR A 207 -8.42 -2.75 31.65
CA THR A 207 -9.31 -2.15 32.65
C THR A 207 -10.37 -1.23 32.01
N LEU A 208 -10.03 -0.62 30.87
CA LEU A 208 -10.95 0.21 30.07
C LEU A 208 -11.82 -0.60 29.10
N GLY A 209 -11.68 -1.93 29.06
CA GLY A 209 -12.37 -2.81 28.12
C GLY A 209 -11.78 -2.82 26.71
N GLY A 210 -10.58 -2.27 26.50
CA GLY A 210 -9.87 -2.22 25.21
C GLY A 210 -8.76 -3.27 25.08
N GLY A 211 -8.87 -4.39 25.79
CA GLY A 211 -7.85 -5.46 25.83
C GLY A 211 -7.73 -6.27 24.54
N ASP A 212 -8.72 -6.17 23.67
CA ASP A 212 -8.77 -6.78 22.33
C ASP A 212 -8.17 -5.88 21.23
N TYR A 213 -7.80 -4.64 21.58
CA TYR A 213 -7.15 -3.67 20.69
C TYR A 213 -7.98 -3.30 19.45
N LEU A 214 -9.32 -3.39 19.50
CA LEU A 214 -10.18 -3.06 18.36
C LEU A 214 -9.98 -1.64 17.81
N PHE A 215 -9.47 -0.69 18.61
CA PHE A 215 -9.09 0.64 18.13
C PHE A 215 -8.00 0.61 17.03
N ALA A 216 -7.19 -0.45 16.96
CA ALA A 216 -6.17 -0.67 15.94
C ALA A 216 -6.69 -1.38 14.69
N PHE A 217 -7.98 -1.77 14.66
CA PHE A 217 -8.59 -2.50 13.55
C PHE A 217 -8.37 -1.81 12.20
N ARG A 218 -8.77 -0.54 12.10
CA ARG A 218 -8.60 0.28 10.90
C ARG A 218 -7.13 0.40 10.51
N MET A 219 -6.24 0.48 11.50
CA MET A 219 -4.81 0.64 11.26
C MET A 219 -4.24 -0.58 10.52
N PHE A 220 -4.63 -1.78 10.90
CA PHE A 220 -4.18 -3.00 10.21
C PHE A 220 -4.90 -3.23 8.89
N MET A 221 -6.20 -2.95 8.83
CA MET A 221 -7.00 -3.13 7.61
C MET A 221 -6.44 -2.36 6.40
N VAL A 222 -6.05 -1.09 6.61
CA VAL A 222 -5.55 -0.22 5.53
C VAL A 222 -4.09 0.20 5.72
N LEU A 223 -3.28 -0.64 6.38
CA LEU A 223 -1.84 -0.44 6.56
C LEU A 223 -1.46 0.98 7.04
N PHE A 224 -2.14 1.47 8.07
CA PHE A 224 -1.95 2.78 8.69
C PHE A 224 -2.20 3.98 7.77
N ARG A 225 -2.76 3.80 6.56
CA ARG A 225 -3.02 4.87 5.59
C ARG A 225 -3.86 6.00 6.18
N ARG A 226 -4.79 5.70 7.09
CA ARG A 226 -5.64 6.70 7.76
C ARG A 226 -4.98 7.38 8.97
N GLU A 227 -3.87 6.85 9.46
CA GLU A 227 -3.18 7.36 10.66
C GLU A 227 -1.91 8.16 10.33
N LEU A 228 -1.40 8.01 9.11
CA LEU A 228 -0.16 8.62 8.65
C LEU A 228 -0.41 9.60 7.50
N SER A 229 0.53 10.55 7.34
CA SER A 229 0.59 11.37 6.13
C SER A 229 0.74 10.47 4.90
N PHE A 230 0.38 10.99 3.72
CA PHE A 230 0.55 10.24 2.48
C PHE A 230 2.00 9.78 2.31
N GLY A 231 2.96 10.71 2.45
CA GLY A 231 4.40 10.39 2.36
C GLY A 231 4.91 9.37 3.39
N ASP A 232 4.45 9.46 4.65
CA ASP A 232 4.85 8.50 5.70
C ASP A 232 4.25 7.11 5.46
N SER A 233 3.04 7.05 4.90
CA SER A 233 2.38 5.77 4.54
C SER A 233 3.22 5.03 3.50
N LEU A 234 3.63 5.73 2.43
CA LEU A 234 4.47 5.13 1.38
C LEU A 234 5.82 4.64 1.94
N TYR A 235 6.45 5.44 2.80
CA TYR A 235 7.71 5.07 3.41
C TYR A 235 7.59 3.82 4.31
N LEU A 236 6.52 3.73 5.11
CA LEU A 236 6.24 2.56 5.93
C LEU A 236 6.06 1.31 5.06
N TRP A 237 5.28 1.41 3.99
CA TRP A 237 5.00 0.29 3.08
C TRP A 237 6.27 -0.20 2.38
N GLU A 238 7.08 0.71 1.85
CA GLU A 238 8.38 0.41 1.25
C GLU A 238 9.29 -0.36 2.22
N MET A 239 9.36 0.07 3.48
CA MET A 239 10.15 -0.63 4.50
C MET A 239 9.60 -2.03 4.79
N MET A 240 8.29 -2.18 4.96
CA MET A 240 7.64 -3.47 5.22
C MET A 240 7.90 -4.45 4.07
N TRP A 241 7.63 -4.04 2.83
CA TRP A 241 7.80 -4.90 1.66
C TRP A 241 9.26 -5.26 1.41
N ALA A 242 10.21 -4.35 1.69
CA ALA A 242 11.62 -4.65 1.56
C ALA A 242 12.13 -5.59 2.67
N LEU A 243 11.52 -5.61 3.86
CA LEU A 243 11.83 -6.57 4.92
C LEU A 243 11.27 -7.96 4.61
N GLU A 244 10.10 -8.01 3.98
CA GLU A 244 9.40 -9.24 3.60
C GLU A 244 9.79 -9.76 2.19
N TYR A 245 10.76 -9.12 1.54
CA TYR A 245 11.14 -9.47 0.17
C TYR A 245 11.77 -10.87 0.11
N ASP A 246 11.12 -11.77 -0.62
CA ASP A 246 11.62 -13.11 -0.95
C ASP A 246 11.89 -13.20 -2.47
N PRO A 247 13.12 -13.53 -2.91
CA PRO A 247 13.42 -13.76 -4.33
C PRO A 247 12.60 -14.90 -4.97
N GLY A 248 12.10 -15.86 -4.17
CA GLY A 248 11.28 -16.98 -4.64
C GLY A 248 9.79 -16.66 -4.78
N ILE A 249 9.34 -15.50 -4.31
CA ILE A 249 7.93 -15.08 -4.31
C ILE A 249 7.36 -15.08 -5.74
N PHE A 250 8.17 -14.67 -6.72
CA PHE A 250 7.78 -14.71 -8.14
C PHE A 250 7.46 -16.15 -8.62
N SER A 251 8.25 -17.14 -8.22
CA SER A 251 8.04 -18.54 -8.62
C SER A 251 6.82 -19.20 -7.97
N MET A 252 6.44 -18.78 -6.76
CA MET A 252 5.20 -19.24 -6.11
C MET A 252 3.94 -18.70 -6.81
N TYR A 253 4.07 -17.63 -7.61
CA TYR A 253 2.94 -17.00 -8.28
C TYR A 253 2.64 -17.56 -9.67
N GLU A 254 3.53 -18.37 -10.24
CA GLU A 254 3.32 -19.02 -11.55
C GLU A 254 2.68 -20.43 -11.45
N GLU A 255 2.58 -21.04 -10.27
CA GLU A 255 1.90 -22.34 -10.15
C GLU A 255 0.36 -22.18 -10.11
N PRO A 256 -0.37 -22.70 -11.11
CA PRO A 256 -1.82 -22.73 -11.08
C PRO A 256 -2.27 -23.83 -10.11
N GLY A 257 -2.33 -23.52 -8.81
CA GLY A 257 -2.75 -24.51 -7.82
C GLY A 257 -2.54 -24.19 -6.34
N PHE A 258 -1.90 -23.09 -5.97
CA PHE A 258 -1.67 -22.80 -4.55
C PHE A 258 -2.93 -22.23 -3.87
N THR A 259 -3.90 -23.11 -3.66
CA THR A 259 -4.88 -22.98 -2.57
C THR A 259 -4.08 -22.93 -1.28
N GLY A 260 -4.08 -21.77 -0.63
CA GLY A 260 -3.36 -21.55 0.62
C GLY A 260 -3.91 -22.46 1.72
N GLU A 261 -3.29 -23.62 1.88
CA GLU A 261 -3.30 -24.40 3.11
C GLU A 261 -1.85 -24.64 3.51
N LYS A 262 -1.39 -23.85 4.49
CA LYS A 262 -0.66 -24.29 5.68
C LYS A 262 -0.63 -23.19 6.72
#